data_AF-A0A0R0CBL2-F1
#
_entry.id   AF-A0A0R0CBL2-F1
#
_cell.length_a   1.000
_cell.length_b   1.000
_cell.length_c   1.000
_cell.angle_alpha   90.00
_cell.angle_beta   90.00
_cell.angle_gamma   90.00
#
_symmetry.space_group_name_H-M   'P 1'
#
loop_
_entity.id
_entity.type
_entity.pdbx_description
1 polymer ?
#
loop_
_entity_poly.entity_id
_entity_poly.type
_entity_poly.pdbx_seq_one_letter_code
_entity_poly.pdbx_strand_id
1 'polypeptide(L)'
;MPFLELTLRCTETTQPRYENALEDVGALAVTMLDADADTSNERAILEPGVGETPLWNDLVLTALFPADTNALALLAALEAFDAGLDWANASFRAVEDEDWERAWLDQFQPMRFGERTWIVPWNHELPEEAQAADAAIVRLDPGLAFGSGTHPTTALCLRWLDQLAADGELAGKTVLDFGCGSGILALAALKLGAAAAVGVDNDPQALIATADNGERNGTQIAAYLPQDEPVATYPVVVANILASALDALAELLAARVAPGGRIALSGILHGQEGELLERYAAWFDQLEAVQDGDWMRITGVRRA
;
A
#
# COMPACT_ATOMS: atom_id res chain seq x y z
N MET A 1 13.34 -19.35 15.46
CA MET A 1 13.34 -19.57 16.92
C MET A 1 12.15 -18.80 17.51
N PRO A 2 11.15 -19.45 18.12
CA PRO A 2 9.96 -18.77 18.64
C PRO A 2 10.32 -17.60 19.55
N PHE A 3 9.39 -16.66 19.72
CA PHE A 3 9.48 -15.52 20.61
C PHE A 3 8.49 -15.66 21.77
N LEU A 4 8.79 -15.02 22.89
CA LEU A 4 7.81 -14.77 23.93
C LEU A 4 7.19 -13.39 23.68
N GLU A 5 5.88 -13.33 23.53
CA GLU A 5 5.15 -12.08 23.43
C GLU A 5 4.50 -11.73 24.76
N LEU A 6 4.66 -10.47 25.19
CA LEU A 6 3.96 -9.84 26.30
C LEU A 6 2.98 -8.80 25.77
N THR A 7 1.71 -8.91 26.15
CA THR A 7 0.68 -7.91 25.86
C THR A 7 0.32 -7.11 27.10
N LEU A 8 0.29 -5.79 27.02
CA LEU A 8 -0.10 -4.86 28.08
C LEU A 8 -1.13 -3.85 27.56
N ARG A 9 -2.05 -3.40 28.42
CA ARG A 9 -2.95 -2.28 28.12
C ARG A 9 -2.42 -1.01 28.75
N CYS A 10 -2.45 0.09 28.00
CA CYS A 10 -2.09 1.41 28.49
C CYS A 10 -2.95 2.49 27.82
N THR A 11 -2.69 3.75 28.14
CA THR A 11 -3.33 4.91 27.51
C THR A 11 -2.29 5.76 26.80
N GLU A 12 -2.69 6.65 25.90
CA GLU A 12 -1.77 7.59 25.22
C GLU A 12 -0.85 8.31 26.21
N THR A 13 -1.39 8.72 27.36
CA THR A 13 -0.62 9.42 28.40
C THR A 13 0.41 8.56 29.13
N THR A 14 0.21 7.25 29.17
CA THR A 14 1.08 6.30 29.88
C THR A 14 1.97 5.50 28.93
N GLN A 15 1.65 5.47 27.64
CA GLN A 15 2.34 4.72 26.60
C GLN A 15 3.87 4.95 26.61
N PRO A 16 4.41 6.19 26.65
CA PRO A 16 5.86 6.37 26.59
C PRO A 16 6.58 5.74 27.78
N ARG A 17 5.92 5.69 28.93
CA ARG A 17 6.48 5.10 30.15
C ARG A 17 6.47 3.57 30.08
N TYR A 18 5.42 2.98 29.52
CA TYR A 18 5.32 1.54 29.32
C TYR A 18 6.32 1.05 28.26
N GLU A 19 6.44 1.77 27.14
CA GLU A 19 7.40 1.46 26.07
C GLU A 19 8.84 1.48 26.58
N ASN A 20 9.25 2.57 27.24
CA ASN A 20 10.59 2.67 27.84
C ASN A 20 10.89 1.52 28.81
N ALA A 21 9.91 1.14 29.63
CA ALA A 21 10.08 0.04 30.57
C ALA A 21 10.26 -1.31 29.85
N LEU A 22 9.52 -1.55 28.77
CA LEU A 22 9.64 -2.76 27.95
C LEU A 22 10.99 -2.84 27.24
N GLU A 23 11.46 -1.72 26.67
CA GLU A 23 12.77 -1.63 26.03
C GLU A 23 13.89 -1.90 27.05
N ASP A 24 13.83 -1.29 28.23
CA ASP A 24 14.88 -1.43 29.26
C ASP A 24 14.96 -2.83 29.86
N VAL A 25 13.85 -3.58 29.92
CA VAL A 25 13.84 -4.99 30.32
C VAL A 25 14.19 -5.95 29.17
N GLY A 26 14.53 -5.42 27.99
CA GLY A 26 15.11 -6.16 26.89
C GLY A 26 14.12 -6.62 25.82
N ALA A 27 13.04 -5.88 25.58
CA ALA A 27 12.18 -6.11 24.44
C ALA A 27 12.98 -5.96 23.12
N LEU A 28 12.78 -6.91 22.20
CA LEU A 28 13.38 -6.88 20.86
C LEU A 28 12.60 -5.96 19.92
N ALA A 29 11.29 -5.84 20.14
CA ALA A 29 10.39 -4.96 19.43
C ALA A 29 9.19 -4.65 20.34
N VAL A 30 8.63 -3.44 20.19
CA VAL A 30 7.39 -3.02 20.84
C VAL A 30 6.45 -2.48 19.76
N THR A 31 5.25 -3.04 19.69
CA THR A 31 4.20 -2.65 18.73
C THR A 31 3.01 -2.09 19.49
N MET A 32 2.37 -1.06 18.92
CA MET A 32 1.17 -0.43 19.46
C MET A 32 -0.05 -0.75 18.60
N LEU A 33 -1.15 -1.11 19.24
CA LEU A 33 -2.43 -1.41 18.59
C LEU A 33 -3.57 -0.69 19.32
N ASP A 34 -4.68 -0.47 18.63
CA ASP A 34 -5.94 -0.03 19.25
C ASP A 34 -6.42 -1.08 20.26
N ALA A 35 -6.79 -0.66 21.48
CA ALA A 35 -7.36 -1.57 22.47
C ALA A 35 -8.76 -2.08 22.11
N ASP A 36 -9.43 -1.39 21.17
CA ASP A 36 -10.75 -1.71 20.62
C ASP A 36 -10.67 -2.35 19.22
N ALA A 37 -9.48 -2.79 18.77
CA ALA A 37 -9.31 -3.50 17.50
C ALA A 37 -10.31 -4.66 17.34
N ASP A 38 -10.88 -4.84 16.15
CA ASP A 38 -11.92 -5.82 15.81
C ASP A 38 -13.26 -5.65 16.57
N THR A 39 -13.51 -4.47 17.16
CA THR A 39 -14.79 -4.12 17.79
C THR A 39 -15.50 -2.98 17.06
N SER A 40 -16.77 -2.73 17.39
CA SER A 40 -17.52 -1.59 16.84
C SER A 40 -16.96 -0.21 17.23
N ASN A 41 -16.01 -0.15 18.15
CA ASN A 41 -15.39 1.07 18.65
C ASN A 41 -13.97 1.30 18.11
N GLU A 42 -13.48 0.40 17.25
CA GLU A 42 -12.17 0.51 16.61
C GLU A 42 -12.02 1.86 15.89
N ARG A 43 -10.88 2.51 16.07
CA ARG A 43 -10.54 3.78 15.42
C ARG A 43 -9.32 3.58 14.54
N ALA A 44 -9.47 3.28 13.27
CA ALA A 44 -8.30 3.17 12.40
C ALA A 44 -7.49 4.50 12.36
N ILE A 45 -6.22 4.46 12.74
CA ILE A 45 -5.26 5.54 12.46
C ILE A 45 -4.64 5.22 11.10
N LEU A 46 -5.14 5.90 10.07
CA LEU A 46 -4.69 5.71 8.69
C LEU A 46 -3.80 6.89 8.31
N GLU A 47 -2.55 6.57 7.97
CA GLU A 47 -1.55 7.47 7.37
C GLU A 47 -1.48 8.86 8.02
N PRO A 48 -0.77 8.99 9.16
CA PRO A 48 -0.61 10.28 9.81
C PRO A 48 0.18 11.25 8.93
N GLY A 49 -0.02 12.56 9.15
CA GLY A 49 0.76 13.59 8.45
C GLY A 49 2.27 13.39 8.64
N VAL A 50 3.09 13.94 7.74
CA VAL A 50 4.56 13.81 7.82
C VAL A 50 5.07 14.36 9.17
N GLY A 51 5.57 13.48 10.02
CA GLY A 51 6.06 13.81 11.37
C GLY A 51 5.00 13.75 12.48
N GLU A 52 3.77 13.38 12.16
CA GLU A 52 2.72 13.11 13.14
C GLU A 52 2.76 11.63 13.54
N THR A 53 2.59 11.36 14.83
CA THR A 53 2.44 10.01 15.39
C THR A 53 1.21 9.99 16.32
N PRO A 54 0.00 10.19 15.78
CA PRO A 54 -1.22 10.12 16.57
C PRO A 54 -1.36 8.72 17.15
N LEU A 55 -1.81 8.65 18.41
CA LEU A 55 -2.03 7.42 19.15
C LEU A 55 -3.50 7.29 19.54
N TRP A 56 -3.93 6.06 19.79
CA TRP A 56 -5.23 5.78 20.37
C TRP A 56 -5.28 6.21 21.83
N ASN A 57 -6.45 6.62 22.31
CA ASN A 57 -6.64 6.96 23.73
C ASN A 57 -6.33 5.77 24.64
N ASP A 58 -6.77 4.58 24.23
CA ASP A 58 -6.54 3.30 24.87
C ASP A 58 -5.76 2.41 23.90
N LEU A 59 -4.61 1.89 24.35
CA LEU A 59 -3.71 1.10 23.53
C LEU A 59 -3.48 -0.28 24.12
N VAL A 60 -3.16 -1.21 23.23
CA VAL A 60 -2.49 -2.46 23.54
C VAL A 60 -1.05 -2.37 23.05
N LEU A 61 -0.11 -2.53 23.98
CA LEU A 61 1.31 -2.69 23.69
C LEU A 61 1.64 -4.18 23.61
N THR A 62 2.31 -4.56 22.54
CA THR A 62 2.78 -5.93 22.30
C THR A 62 4.30 -5.91 22.20
N ALA A 63 4.99 -6.57 23.13
CA ALA A 63 6.45 -6.62 23.17
C ALA A 63 6.96 -8.05 22.92
N LEU A 64 7.97 -8.18 22.06
CA LEU A 64 8.61 -9.46 21.75
C LEU A 64 9.91 -9.63 22.53
N PHE A 65 10.13 -10.84 23.04
CA PHE A 65 11.31 -11.25 23.80
C PHE A 65 11.85 -12.58 23.27
N PRO A 66 13.12 -12.94 23.54
CA PRO A 66 13.63 -14.28 23.26
C PRO A 66 12.74 -15.38 23.88
N ALA A 67 12.52 -16.50 23.17
CA ALA A 67 11.65 -17.60 23.64
C ALA A 67 11.99 -18.16 25.02
N ASP A 68 13.25 -18.13 25.41
CA ASP A 68 13.74 -18.64 26.69
C ASP A 68 13.57 -17.64 27.85
N THR A 69 13.01 -16.45 27.58
CA THR A 69 12.69 -15.45 28.58
C THR A 69 11.68 -15.99 29.58
N ASN A 70 11.98 -15.83 30.88
CA ASN A 70 11.07 -16.25 31.94
C ASN A 70 10.05 -15.15 32.22
N ALA A 71 8.77 -15.42 31.95
CA ALA A 71 7.68 -14.45 32.11
C ALA A 71 7.56 -13.87 33.54
N LEU A 72 7.76 -14.68 34.58
CA LEU A 72 7.71 -14.20 35.96
C LEU A 72 8.88 -13.29 36.30
N ALA A 73 10.09 -13.62 35.81
CA ALA A 73 11.25 -12.77 35.99
C ALA A 73 11.10 -11.43 35.24
N LEU A 74 10.45 -11.46 34.07
CA LEU A 74 10.17 -10.28 33.27
C LEU A 74 9.15 -9.35 33.97
N LEU A 75 8.06 -9.88 34.53
CA LEU A 75 7.13 -9.09 35.34
C LEU A 75 7.81 -8.47 36.57
N ALA A 76 8.66 -9.24 37.26
CA ALA A 76 9.42 -8.72 38.40
C ALA A 76 10.41 -7.62 38.00
N ALA A 77 11.03 -7.72 36.81
CA ALA A 77 11.90 -6.69 36.27
C ALA A 77 11.13 -5.40 35.93
N LEU A 78 9.94 -5.53 35.32
CA LEU A 78 9.05 -4.40 35.03
C LEU A 78 8.59 -3.70 36.33
N GLU A 79 8.20 -4.45 37.35
CA GLU A 79 7.82 -3.89 38.66
C GLU A 79 9.00 -3.20 39.37
N ALA A 80 10.22 -3.76 39.25
CA ALA A 80 11.42 -3.17 39.82
C ALA A 80 11.85 -1.88 39.10
N PHE A 81 11.68 -1.84 37.79
CA PHE A 81 11.95 -0.66 36.98
C PHE A 81 10.92 0.44 37.28
N ASP A 82 9.66 0.03 37.38
CA ASP A 82 8.58 0.95 37.63
C ASP A 82 7.39 0.31 38.37
N ALA A 83 7.36 0.56 39.68
CA ALA A 83 6.33 0.07 40.59
C ALA A 83 4.94 0.68 40.34
N GLY A 84 4.82 1.69 39.47
CA GLY A 84 3.55 2.29 39.09
C GLY A 84 3.04 1.86 37.72
N LEU A 85 3.65 0.86 37.08
CA LEU A 85 3.08 0.18 35.92
C LEU A 85 1.94 -0.74 36.36
N ASP A 86 0.76 -0.55 35.78
CA ASP A 86 -0.32 -1.51 35.90
C ASP A 86 -0.15 -2.61 34.85
N TRP A 87 0.24 -3.80 35.32
CA TRP A 87 0.37 -5.02 34.52
C TRP A 87 -0.68 -6.06 34.91
N ALA A 88 -1.76 -5.68 35.61
CA ALA A 88 -2.80 -6.63 36.03
C ALA A 88 -3.47 -7.36 34.85
N ASN A 89 -3.46 -6.75 33.66
CA ASN A 89 -3.97 -7.32 32.41
C ASN A 89 -2.86 -7.87 31.50
N ALA A 90 -1.65 -8.10 32.04
CA ALA A 90 -0.56 -8.68 31.27
C ALA A 90 -0.89 -10.10 30.84
N SER A 91 -0.67 -10.40 29.57
CA SER A 91 -0.75 -11.76 29.04
C SER A 91 0.53 -12.13 28.31
N PHE A 92 0.84 -13.41 28.33
CA PHE A 92 1.99 -13.97 27.65
C PHE A 92 1.55 -15.03 26.67
N ARG A 93 2.14 -15.04 25.48
CA ARG A 93 2.01 -16.15 24.53
C ARG A 93 3.34 -16.46 23.86
N ALA A 94 3.53 -17.74 23.51
CA ALA A 94 4.60 -18.11 22.60
C ALA A 94 4.16 -17.79 21.18
N VAL A 95 5.01 -17.10 20.44
CA VAL A 95 4.81 -16.77 19.02
C VAL A 95 5.85 -17.55 18.23
N GLU A 96 5.42 -18.33 17.26
CA GLU A 96 6.37 -19.01 16.38
C GLU A 96 7.10 -17.97 15.52
N ASP A 97 8.41 -18.17 15.37
CA ASP A 97 9.22 -17.46 14.38
C ASP A 97 8.99 -18.16 13.04
N GLU A 98 7.76 -18.00 12.56
CA GLU A 98 7.42 -18.27 11.19
C GLU A 98 8.06 -17.16 10.34
N ASP A 99 8.65 -17.52 9.20
CA ASP A 99 8.94 -16.57 8.13
C ASP A 99 7.57 -16.04 7.67
N TRP A 100 7.00 -15.06 8.37
CA TRP A 100 5.71 -14.47 8.04
C TRP A 100 5.75 -13.96 6.60
N GLU A 101 6.89 -13.46 6.12
CA GLU A 101 7.15 -13.17 4.71
C GLU A 101 6.89 -14.37 3.79
N ARG A 102 7.37 -15.58 4.11
CA ARG A 102 7.18 -16.78 3.28
C ARG A 102 5.75 -17.34 3.35
N ALA A 103 5.14 -17.35 4.54
CA ALA A 103 3.75 -17.78 4.70
C ALA A 103 2.76 -16.84 4.00
N TRP A 104 3.10 -15.55 3.88
CA TRP A 104 2.39 -14.58 3.06
C TRP A 104 2.65 -14.79 1.56
N LEU A 105 3.90 -14.98 1.16
CA LEU A 105 4.30 -15.20 -0.24
C LEU A 105 3.63 -16.44 -0.88
N ASP A 106 3.51 -17.55 -0.15
CA ASP A 106 2.90 -18.79 -0.65
C ASP A 106 1.38 -18.67 -0.93
N GLN A 107 0.71 -17.64 -0.40
CA GLN A 107 -0.72 -17.40 -0.64
C GLN A 107 -0.98 -16.62 -1.93
N PHE A 108 0.02 -15.94 -2.51
CA PHE A 108 -0.18 -15.21 -3.76
C PHE A 108 -0.21 -16.17 -4.93
N GLN A 109 -1.39 -16.38 -5.49
CA GLN A 109 -1.55 -17.13 -6.73
C GLN A 109 -1.49 -16.19 -7.94
N PRO A 110 -1.15 -16.69 -9.14
CA PRO A 110 -1.29 -15.90 -10.35
C PRO A 110 -2.74 -15.38 -10.51
N MET A 111 -2.90 -14.10 -10.78
CA MET A 111 -4.21 -13.45 -10.90
C MET A 111 -4.35 -12.75 -12.25
N ARG A 112 -5.56 -12.81 -12.82
CA ARG A 112 -5.91 -12.13 -14.07
C ARG A 112 -6.79 -10.91 -13.80
N PHE A 113 -6.48 -9.81 -14.46
CA PHE A 113 -7.23 -8.55 -14.40
C PHE A 113 -7.59 -8.09 -15.80
N GLY A 114 -8.88 -8.10 -16.12
CA GLY A 114 -9.35 -7.85 -17.49
C GLY A 114 -9.15 -9.07 -18.38
N GLU A 115 -8.88 -8.84 -19.66
CA GLU A 115 -8.73 -9.93 -20.64
C GLU A 115 -7.29 -10.43 -20.74
N ARG A 116 -6.30 -9.54 -20.64
CA ARG A 116 -4.91 -9.86 -20.99
C ARG A 116 -3.90 -9.59 -19.87
N THR A 117 -4.23 -8.83 -18.84
CA THR A 117 -3.28 -8.49 -17.77
C THR A 117 -3.19 -9.58 -16.71
N TRP A 118 -1.98 -10.06 -16.45
CA TRP A 118 -1.69 -11.07 -15.44
C TRP A 118 -0.65 -10.56 -14.44
N ILE A 119 -0.95 -10.70 -13.16
CA ILE A 119 0.01 -10.47 -12.08
C ILE A 119 0.42 -11.83 -11.55
N VAL A 120 1.72 -12.12 -11.61
CA VAL A 120 2.26 -13.43 -11.27
C VAL A 120 3.44 -13.25 -10.33
N PRO A 121 3.44 -13.90 -9.16
CA PRO A 121 4.63 -13.93 -8.32
C PRO A 121 5.86 -14.40 -9.10
N TRP A 122 7.01 -13.79 -8.86
CA TRP A 122 8.23 -14.08 -9.60
C TRP A 122 8.67 -15.55 -9.49
N ASN A 123 8.33 -16.21 -8.38
CA ASN A 123 8.65 -17.59 -8.05
C ASN A 123 7.58 -18.61 -8.52
N HIS A 124 6.48 -18.17 -9.14
CA HIS A 124 5.40 -19.05 -9.59
C HIS A 124 5.47 -19.37 -11.10
N GLU A 125 4.93 -20.52 -11.50
CA GLU A 125 4.76 -20.86 -12.91
C GLU A 125 3.67 -19.99 -13.57
N LEU A 126 3.75 -19.82 -14.90
CA LEU A 126 2.70 -19.12 -15.65
C LEU A 126 1.49 -20.05 -15.83
N PRO A 127 0.27 -19.57 -15.54
CA PRO A 127 -0.95 -20.29 -15.93
C PRO A 127 -0.98 -20.56 -17.43
N GLU A 128 -1.57 -21.68 -17.86
CA GLU A 128 -1.70 -22.01 -19.29
C GLU A 128 -2.42 -20.89 -20.07
N GLU A 129 -3.45 -20.28 -19.47
CA GLU A 129 -4.19 -19.16 -20.06
C GLU A 129 -3.35 -17.89 -20.23
N ALA A 130 -2.30 -17.71 -19.42
CA ALA A 130 -1.37 -16.60 -19.53
C ALA A 130 -0.34 -16.78 -20.65
N GLN A 131 -0.36 -17.90 -21.37
CA GLN A 131 0.54 -18.16 -22.51
C GLN A 131 0.00 -17.61 -23.85
N ALA A 132 -1.13 -16.89 -23.83
CA ALA A 132 -1.65 -16.20 -24.99
C ALA A 132 -0.65 -15.15 -25.51
N ALA A 133 -0.60 -14.96 -26.84
CA ALA A 133 0.40 -14.09 -27.48
C ALA A 133 0.26 -12.60 -27.10
N ASP A 134 -0.93 -12.19 -26.67
CA ASP A 134 -1.26 -10.83 -26.25
C ASP A 134 -1.34 -10.67 -24.72
N ALA A 135 -0.94 -11.68 -23.94
CA ALA A 135 -0.93 -11.60 -22.49
C ALA A 135 0.11 -10.59 -21.98
N ALA A 136 -0.35 -9.63 -21.18
CA ALA A 136 0.46 -8.67 -20.46
C ALA A 136 0.85 -9.24 -19.08
N ILE A 137 1.96 -9.96 -19.04
CA ILE A 137 2.45 -10.63 -17.83
C ILE A 137 3.36 -9.69 -17.03
N VAL A 138 2.97 -9.41 -15.79
CA VAL A 138 3.76 -8.68 -14.79
C VAL A 138 4.24 -9.66 -13.72
N ARG A 139 5.56 -9.75 -13.57
CA ARG A 139 6.22 -10.50 -12.50
C ARG A 139 6.46 -9.60 -11.29
N LEU A 140 5.97 -9.95 -10.11
CA LEU A 140 6.19 -9.15 -8.90
C LEU A 140 6.83 -9.95 -7.79
N ASP A 141 7.60 -9.24 -6.97
CA ASP A 141 7.97 -9.66 -5.62
C ASP A 141 7.00 -9.04 -4.60
N PRO A 142 6.16 -9.85 -3.93
CA PRO A 142 5.22 -9.35 -2.92
C PRO A 142 5.89 -8.74 -1.69
N GLY A 143 7.20 -8.98 -1.49
CA GLY A 143 7.85 -8.85 -0.18
C GLY A 143 8.27 -7.47 0.31
N LEU A 144 8.16 -6.37 -0.46
CA LEU A 144 8.84 -5.11 -0.04
C LEU A 144 8.08 -3.79 -0.28
N ALA A 145 6.95 -3.76 -0.99
CA ALA A 145 6.20 -2.52 -1.21
C ALA A 145 4.70 -2.76 -1.39
N PHE A 146 3.89 -1.75 -1.02
CA PHE A 146 2.44 -1.75 -1.25
C PHE A 146 2.12 -1.93 -2.75
N GLY A 147 1.06 -2.66 -3.07
CA GLY A 147 0.66 -2.94 -4.46
C GLY A 147 1.01 -4.35 -4.96
N SER A 148 0.69 -5.39 -4.19
CA SER A 148 0.83 -6.80 -4.60
C SER A 148 -0.24 -7.28 -5.59
N GLY A 149 -1.18 -6.41 -5.97
CA GLY A 149 -2.27 -6.70 -6.92
C GLY A 149 -3.54 -7.28 -6.30
N THR A 150 -3.51 -7.75 -5.06
CA THR A 150 -4.67 -8.37 -4.39
C THR A 150 -5.71 -7.37 -3.90
N HIS A 151 -5.33 -6.11 -3.70
CA HIS A 151 -6.25 -5.09 -3.22
C HIS A 151 -7.24 -4.65 -4.32
N PRO A 152 -8.55 -4.52 -4.05
CA PRO A 152 -9.57 -4.19 -5.07
C PRO A 152 -9.26 -2.91 -5.85
N THR A 153 -8.64 -1.92 -5.21
CA THR A 153 -8.26 -0.65 -5.85
C THR A 153 -7.22 -0.83 -6.95
N THR A 154 -6.28 -1.77 -6.77
CA THR A 154 -5.28 -2.13 -7.78
C THR A 154 -5.93 -2.88 -8.93
N ALA A 155 -6.84 -3.81 -8.61
CA ALA A 155 -7.61 -4.55 -9.61
C ALA A 155 -8.41 -3.62 -10.53
N LEU A 156 -9.07 -2.61 -9.96
CA LEU A 156 -9.82 -1.60 -10.71
C LEU A 156 -8.94 -0.82 -11.69
N CYS A 157 -7.72 -0.44 -11.29
CA CYS A 157 -6.75 0.25 -12.15
C CYS A 157 -6.19 -0.66 -13.24
N LEU A 158 -5.83 -1.91 -12.91
CA LEU A 158 -5.33 -2.89 -13.87
C LEU A 158 -6.35 -3.19 -14.96
N ARG A 159 -7.62 -3.43 -14.58
CA ARG A 159 -8.72 -3.61 -15.55
C ARG A 159 -8.92 -2.38 -16.45
N TRP A 160 -8.72 -1.19 -15.92
CA TRP A 160 -8.82 0.05 -16.69
C TRP A 160 -7.71 0.17 -17.73
N LEU A 161 -6.46 -0.11 -17.34
CA LEU A 161 -5.32 -0.11 -18.27
C LEU A 161 -5.50 -1.17 -19.37
N ASP A 162 -5.99 -2.36 -19.00
CA ASP A 162 -6.32 -3.45 -19.94
C ASP A 162 -7.34 -2.99 -20.99
N GLN A 163 -8.39 -2.28 -20.56
CA GLN A 163 -9.41 -1.71 -21.43
C GLN A 163 -8.82 -0.60 -22.33
N LEU A 164 -8.00 0.32 -21.79
CA LEU A 164 -7.35 1.34 -22.61
C LEU A 164 -6.43 0.73 -23.69
N ALA A 165 -5.78 -0.39 -23.39
CA ALA A 165 -4.99 -1.11 -24.37
C ALA A 165 -5.88 -1.70 -25.47
N ALA A 166 -7.01 -2.32 -25.10
CA ALA A 166 -7.99 -2.87 -26.03
C ALA A 166 -8.57 -1.80 -26.96
N ASP A 167 -8.80 -0.59 -26.44
CA ASP A 167 -9.36 0.54 -27.19
C ASP A 167 -8.30 1.26 -28.06
N GLY A 168 -7.03 0.81 -28.03
CA GLY A 168 -5.94 1.43 -28.78
C GLY A 168 -5.48 2.78 -28.20
N GLU A 169 -5.88 3.07 -26.96
CA GLU A 169 -5.63 4.34 -26.28
C GLU A 169 -4.45 4.29 -25.31
N LEU A 170 -3.74 3.16 -25.19
CA LEU A 170 -2.52 3.06 -24.39
C LEU A 170 -1.26 2.96 -25.26
N ALA A 171 -1.38 2.33 -26.44
CA ALA A 171 -0.26 2.01 -27.31
C ALA A 171 0.60 3.24 -27.64
N GLY A 172 1.90 3.15 -27.38
CA GLY A 172 2.86 4.21 -27.70
C GLY A 172 2.82 5.44 -26.77
N LYS A 173 1.95 5.45 -25.74
CA LYS A 173 1.86 6.57 -24.79
C LYS A 173 2.84 6.43 -23.64
N THR A 174 3.20 7.55 -23.03
CA THR A 174 3.90 7.56 -21.74
C THR A 174 2.86 7.60 -20.61
N VAL A 175 3.03 6.76 -19.60
CA VAL A 175 2.14 6.68 -18.43
C VAL A 175 2.85 7.23 -17.19
N LEU A 176 2.14 8.02 -16.39
CA LEU A 176 2.55 8.34 -15.03
C LEU A 176 1.77 7.47 -14.04
N ASP A 177 2.50 6.83 -13.13
CA ASP A 177 1.99 6.11 -11.98
C ASP A 177 2.36 6.91 -10.71
N PHE A 178 1.38 7.61 -10.13
CA PHE A 178 1.57 8.52 -8.99
C PHE A 178 1.15 7.81 -7.69
N GLY A 179 2.10 7.65 -6.78
CA GLY A 179 2.03 6.66 -5.70
C GLY A 179 2.36 5.26 -6.23
N CYS A 180 3.51 5.10 -6.89
CA CYS A 180 3.81 3.90 -7.67
C CYS A 180 4.03 2.64 -6.83
N GLY A 181 4.42 2.73 -5.55
CA GLY A 181 4.61 1.58 -4.67
C GLY A 181 5.52 0.51 -5.28
N SER A 182 4.97 -0.69 -5.51
CA SER A 182 5.66 -1.81 -6.17
C SER A 182 5.96 -1.59 -7.66
N GLY A 183 5.40 -0.55 -8.29
CA GLY A 183 5.45 -0.26 -9.72
C GLY A 183 4.47 -1.07 -10.55
N ILE A 184 3.52 -1.79 -9.92
CA ILE A 184 2.61 -2.72 -10.59
C ILE A 184 1.82 -2.10 -11.74
N LEU A 185 1.31 -0.88 -11.58
CA LEU A 185 0.47 -0.22 -12.60
C LEU A 185 1.32 0.29 -13.76
N ALA A 186 2.48 0.89 -13.46
CA ALA A 186 3.49 1.24 -14.46
C ALA A 186 3.94 0.02 -15.29
N LEU A 187 4.23 -1.11 -14.64
CA LEU A 187 4.62 -2.36 -15.31
C LEU A 187 3.50 -2.91 -16.19
N ALA A 188 2.26 -2.94 -15.68
CA ALA A 188 1.11 -3.38 -16.45
C ALA A 188 0.94 -2.51 -17.71
N ALA A 189 1.01 -1.19 -17.58
CA ALA A 189 0.92 -0.28 -18.72
C ALA A 189 1.99 -0.57 -19.79
N LEU A 190 3.25 -0.80 -19.38
CA LEU A 190 4.34 -1.16 -20.28
C LEU A 190 4.08 -2.49 -21.01
N LYS A 191 3.63 -3.52 -20.28
CA LYS A 191 3.29 -4.83 -20.86
C LYS A 191 2.09 -4.77 -21.79
N LEU A 192 1.19 -3.82 -21.58
CA LEU A 192 0.02 -3.53 -22.41
C LEU A 192 0.32 -2.62 -23.61
N GLY A 193 1.58 -2.22 -23.82
CA GLY A 193 2.02 -1.50 -25.03
C GLY A 193 2.26 0.00 -24.86
N ALA A 194 2.26 0.53 -23.64
CA ALA A 194 2.79 1.87 -23.38
C ALA A 194 4.26 1.96 -23.84
N ALA A 195 4.67 3.11 -24.37
CA ALA A 195 6.06 3.32 -24.80
C ALA A 195 7.02 3.51 -23.62
N ALA A 196 6.53 4.12 -22.54
CA ALA A 196 7.30 4.43 -21.35
C ALA A 196 6.37 4.56 -20.14
N ALA A 197 6.93 4.37 -18.94
CA ALA A 197 6.25 4.63 -17.69
C ALA A 197 7.19 5.39 -16.73
N VAL A 198 6.60 6.31 -15.98
CA VAL A 198 7.24 7.08 -14.92
C VAL A 198 6.51 6.77 -13.62
N GLY A 199 7.26 6.43 -12.58
CA GLY A 199 6.74 6.27 -11.21
C GLY A 199 7.09 7.48 -10.37
N VAL A 200 6.15 7.91 -9.52
CA VAL A 200 6.42 8.92 -8.49
C VAL A 200 5.92 8.37 -7.17
N ASP A 201 6.75 8.44 -6.14
CA ASP A 201 6.36 8.01 -4.80
C ASP A 201 7.09 8.84 -3.73
N ASN A 202 6.46 9.08 -2.59
CA ASN A 202 7.09 9.80 -1.48
C ASN A 202 8.00 8.90 -0.63
N ASP A 203 7.87 7.58 -0.76
CA ASP A 203 8.70 6.61 -0.06
C ASP A 203 9.89 6.16 -0.93
N PRO A 204 11.15 6.41 -0.49
CA PRO A 204 12.34 5.88 -1.16
C PRO A 204 12.34 4.35 -1.34
N GLN A 205 11.67 3.58 -0.47
CA GLN A 205 11.55 2.13 -0.63
C GLN A 205 10.68 1.74 -1.82
N ALA A 206 9.62 2.50 -2.11
CA ALA A 206 8.79 2.29 -3.29
C ALA A 206 9.59 2.49 -4.60
N LEU A 207 10.52 3.45 -4.63
CA LEU A 207 11.42 3.64 -5.78
C LEU A 207 12.32 2.42 -6.00
N ILE A 208 12.89 1.86 -4.92
CA ILE A 208 13.71 0.64 -4.98
C ILE A 208 12.87 -0.54 -5.49
N ALA A 209 11.69 -0.76 -4.89
CA ALA A 209 10.79 -1.84 -5.29
C ALA A 209 10.33 -1.72 -6.75
N THR A 210 9.99 -0.51 -7.20
CA THR A 210 9.63 -0.23 -8.59
C THR A 210 10.78 -0.54 -9.54
N ALA A 211 12.01 -0.17 -9.19
CA ALA A 211 13.20 -0.45 -10.00
C ALA A 211 13.47 -1.97 -10.07
N ASP A 212 13.46 -2.65 -8.93
CA ASP A 212 13.75 -4.08 -8.84
C ASP A 212 12.66 -4.92 -9.54
N ASN A 213 11.39 -4.53 -9.46
CA ASN A 213 10.31 -5.16 -10.21
C ASN A 213 10.40 -4.84 -11.71
N GLY A 214 10.85 -3.64 -12.08
CA GLY A 214 11.25 -3.30 -13.45
C GLY A 214 12.23 -4.32 -14.02
N GLU A 215 13.36 -4.52 -13.34
CA GLU A 215 14.41 -5.45 -13.75
C GLU A 215 13.89 -6.88 -13.91
N ARG A 216 13.09 -7.37 -12.94
CA ARG A 216 12.44 -8.70 -13.01
C ARG A 216 11.54 -8.85 -14.24
N ASN A 217 10.96 -7.76 -14.75
CA ASN A 217 10.12 -7.75 -15.94
C ASN A 217 10.89 -7.48 -17.24
N GLY A 218 12.21 -7.29 -17.17
CA GLY A 218 13.04 -6.92 -18.31
C GLY A 218 12.74 -5.52 -18.85
N THR A 219 12.27 -4.61 -17.98
CA THR A 219 11.95 -3.22 -18.34
C THR A 219 12.53 -2.25 -17.32
N GLN A 220 12.56 -0.97 -17.66
CA GLN A 220 12.99 0.08 -16.74
C GLN A 220 11.86 1.08 -16.56
N ILE A 221 11.62 1.45 -15.30
CA ILE A 221 10.69 2.52 -14.93
C ILE A 221 11.53 3.63 -14.34
N ALA A 222 11.36 4.85 -14.85
CA ALA A 222 11.97 6.01 -14.23
C ALA A 222 11.15 6.37 -13.00
N ALA A 223 11.68 6.12 -11.81
CA ALA A 223 11.01 6.39 -10.53
C ALA A 223 11.65 7.59 -9.83
N TYR A 224 10.82 8.50 -9.29
CA TYR A 224 11.27 9.75 -8.70
C TYR A 224 10.57 10.03 -7.37
N LEU A 225 11.28 10.71 -6.45
CA LEU A 225 10.62 11.42 -5.37
C LEU A 225 9.90 12.65 -5.95
N PRO A 226 8.83 13.15 -5.32
CA PRO A 226 8.01 14.23 -5.90
C PRO A 226 8.81 15.51 -6.23
N GLN A 227 9.83 15.83 -5.44
CA GLN A 227 10.70 16.99 -5.67
C GLN A 227 11.70 16.83 -6.82
N ASP A 228 12.01 15.58 -7.20
CA ASP A 228 13.02 15.26 -8.21
C ASP A 228 12.40 14.91 -9.57
N GLU A 229 11.08 14.72 -9.60
CA GLU A 229 10.35 14.43 -10.84
C GLU A 229 10.44 15.62 -11.82
N PRO A 230 10.89 15.40 -13.06
CA PRO A 230 10.83 16.42 -14.11
C PRO A 230 9.41 16.93 -14.31
N VAL A 231 9.26 18.25 -14.50
CA VAL A 231 7.96 18.84 -14.82
C VAL A 231 7.57 18.40 -16.24
N ALA A 232 6.57 17.53 -16.32
CA ALA A 232 6.05 16.97 -17.56
C ALA A 232 4.54 16.74 -17.45
N THR A 233 3.91 16.59 -18.61
CA THR A 233 2.52 16.12 -18.72
C THR A 233 2.47 14.78 -19.43
N TYR A 234 1.50 13.97 -19.07
CA TYR A 234 1.39 12.59 -19.50
C TYR A 234 0.03 12.35 -20.18
N PRO A 235 0.00 11.63 -21.31
CA PRO A 235 -1.25 11.22 -21.95
C PRO A 235 -2.13 10.30 -21.09
N VAL A 236 -1.54 9.58 -20.14
CA VAL A 236 -2.23 8.70 -19.19
C VAL A 236 -1.60 8.90 -17.81
N VAL A 237 -2.43 9.15 -16.81
CA VAL A 237 -2.03 9.24 -15.39
C VAL A 237 -2.87 8.26 -14.58
N VAL A 238 -2.24 7.52 -13.69
CA VAL A 238 -2.92 6.67 -12.70
C VAL A 238 -2.43 7.07 -11.33
N ALA A 239 -3.36 7.18 -10.37
CA ALA A 239 -3.04 7.42 -8.97
C ALA A 239 -3.91 6.50 -8.10
N ASN A 240 -3.29 5.52 -7.45
CA ASN A 240 -3.95 4.58 -6.54
C ASN A 240 -3.46 4.86 -5.12
N ILE A 241 -3.97 5.93 -4.52
CA ILE A 241 -3.58 6.49 -3.22
C ILE A 241 -4.83 6.91 -2.45
N LEU A 242 -4.71 7.21 -1.16
CA LEU A 242 -5.88 7.54 -0.33
C LEU A 242 -6.71 8.71 -0.87
N ALA A 243 -8.03 8.64 -0.70
CA ALA A 243 -8.98 9.69 -1.10
C ALA A 243 -8.61 11.09 -0.59
N SER A 244 -8.12 11.22 0.64
CA SER A 244 -7.66 12.49 1.22
C SER A 244 -6.47 13.07 0.47
N ALA A 245 -5.51 12.23 0.09
CA ALA A 245 -4.37 12.62 -0.73
C ALA A 245 -4.80 13.00 -2.15
N LEU A 246 -5.76 12.26 -2.74
CA LEU A 246 -6.33 12.61 -4.04
C LEU A 246 -7.02 13.98 -4.04
N ASP A 247 -7.72 14.34 -2.97
CA ASP A 247 -8.34 15.67 -2.84
C ASP A 247 -7.27 16.77 -2.69
N ALA A 248 -6.32 16.57 -1.77
CA ALA A 248 -5.26 17.53 -1.48
C ALA A 248 -4.34 17.78 -2.70
N LEU A 249 -4.10 16.75 -3.51
CA LEU A 249 -3.22 16.79 -4.67
C LEU A 249 -3.96 17.02 -5.99
N ALA A 250 -5.27 17.32 -5.97
CA ALA A 250 -6.09 17.40 -7.18
C ALA A 250 -5.53 18.36 -8.24
N GLU A 251 -5.08 19.55 -7.85
CA GLU A 251 -4.49 20.52 -8.77
C GLU A 251 -3.18 20.03 -9.39
N LEU A 252 -2.33 19.38 -8.59
CA LEU A 252 -1.06 18.82 -9.04
C LEU A 252 -1.32 17.68 -10.03
N LEU A 253 -2.14 16.69 -9.65
CA LEU A 253 -2.48 15.55 -10.51
C LEU A 253 -3.13 16.01 -11.80
N ALA A 254 -4.05 16.97 -11.72
CA ALA A 254 -4.67 17.56 -12.89
C ALA A 254 -3.61 18.19 -13.82
N ALA A 255 -2.66 18.95 -13.28
CA ALA A 255 -1.58 19.58 -14.06
C ALA A 255 -0.63 18.57 -14.72
N ARG A 256 -0.55 17.33 -14.21
CA ARG A 256 0.24 16.25 -14.84
C ARG A 256 -0.45 15.60 -16.02
N VAL A 257 -1.76 15.79 -16.23
CA VAL A 257 -2.45 15.19 -17.39
C VAL A 257 -2.34 16.12 -18.58
N ALA A 258 -1.85 15.59 -19.71
CA ALA A 258 -1.82 16.34 -20.97
C ALA A 258 -3.25 16.69 -21.42
N PRO A 259 -3.48 17.79 -22.16
CA PRO A 259 -4.78 18.09 -22.77
C PRO A 259 -5.31 16.89 -23.58
N GLY A 260 -6.55 16.46 -23.34
CA GLY A 260 -7.13 15.25 -23.92
C GLY A 260 -6.58 13.92 -23.36
N GLY A 261 -5.66 13.98 -22.40
CA GLY A 261 -5.13 12.83 -21.68
C GLY A 261 -6.14 12.24 -20.71
N ARG A 262 -5.87 11.02 -20.24
CA ARG A 262 -6.77 10.24 -19.38
C ARG A 262 -6.21 10.12 -17.97
N ILE A 263 -7.09 10.12 -16.98
CA ILE A 263 -6.73 9.87 -15.58
C ILE A 263 -7.57 8.76 -14.98
N ALA A 264 -6.95 7.95 -14.11
CA ALA A 264 -7.64 7.04 -13.21
C ALA A 264 -7.18 7.29 -11.77
N LEU A 265 -8.14 7.47 -10.87
CA LEU A 265 -7.97 7.69 -9.44
C LEU A 265 -8.60 6.52 -8.70
N SER A 266 -7.89 5.89 -7.78
CA SER A 266 -8.35 4.75 -6.98
C SER A 266 -7.78 4.86 -5.57
N GLY A 267 -8.16 3.98 -4.65
CA GLY A 267 -7.91 4.17 -3.21
C GLY A 267 -9.04 4.94 -2.50
N ILE A 268 -10.23 4.90 -3.11
CA ILE A 268 -11.42 5.63 -2.68
C ILE A 268 -12.42 4.62 -2.10
N LEU A 269 -12.92 4.84 -0.89
CA LEU A 269 -13.99 4.03 -0.33
C LEU A 269 -15.35 4.48 -0.88
N HIS A 270 -16.29 3.55 -0.97
CA HIS A 270 -17.67 3.84 -1.31
C HIS A 270 -18.26 4.91 -0.37
N GLY A 271 -18.87 5.95 -0.93
CA GLY A 271 -19.36 7.12 -0.23
C GLY A 271 -18.41 8.32 -0.29
N GLN A 272 -17.13 8.14 -0.64
CA GLN A 272 -16.16 9.24 -0.79
C GLN A 272 -16.08 9.78 -2.24
N GLU A 273 -16.64 9.07 -3.22
CA GLU A 273 -16.49 9.40 -4.64
C GLU A 273 -17.17 10.71 -5.04
N GLY A 274 -18.26 11.10 -4.36
CA GLY A 274 -19.04 12.28 -4.71
C GLY A 274 -18.22 13.58 -4.62
N GLU A 275 -17.52 13.77 -3.50
CA GLU A 275 -16.68 14.96 -3.27
C GLU A 275 -15.51 15.00 -4.27
N LEU A 276 -14.90 13.86 -4.57
CA LEU A 276 -13.82 13.77 -5.56
C LEU A 276 -14.31 14.03 -6.99
N LEU A 277 -15.49 13.54 -7.37
CA LEU A 277 -16.08 13.85 -8.68
C LEU A 277 -16.28 15.35 -8.84
N GLU A 278 -16.84 16.02 -7.83
CA GLU A 278 -17.02 17.46 -7.83
C GLU A 278 -15.68 18.21 -7.87
N ARG A 279 -14.70 17.77 -7.06
CA ARG A 279 -13.36 18.36 -7.01
C ARG A 279 -12.68 18.33 -8.37
N TYR A 280 -12.69 17.18 -9.04
CA TYR A 280 -12.00 16.97 -10.31
C TYR A 280 -12.77 17.52 -11.53
N ALA A 281 -14.08 17.78 -11.39
CA ALA A 281 -14.90 18.39 -12.44
C ALA A 281 -14.44 19.80 -12.84
N ALA A 282 -13.51 20.43 -12.12
CA ALA A 282 -12.90 21.68 -12.57
C ALA A 282 -11.97 21.51 -13.79
N TRP A 283 -11.39 20.32 -14.00
CA TRP A 283 -10.37 20.08 -15.03
C TRP A 283 -10.70 18.96 -16.02
N PHE A 284 -11.60 18.05 -15.65
CA PHE A 284 -11.89 16.85 -16.40
C PHE A 284 -13.34 16.79 -16.89
N ASP A 285 -13.51 16.19 -18.06
CA ASP A 285 -14.80 15.76 -18.61
C ASP A 285 -14.90 14.23 -18.54
N GLN A 286 -16.09 13.69 -18.80
CA GLN A 286 -16.35 12.24 -18.80
C GLN A 286 -15.93 11.57 -17.48
N LEU A 287 -16.18 12.24 -16.36
CA LEU A 287 -15.92 11.67 -15.04
C LEU A 287 -16.89 10.52 -14.78
N GLU A 288 -16.33 9.34 -14.51
CA GLU A 288 -17.07 8.10 -14.27
C GLU A 288 -16.48 7.39 -13.05
N ALA A 289 -17.34 6.97 -12.12
CA ALA A 289 -16.96 6.16 -10.97
C ALA A 289 -17.41 4.70 -11.17
N VAL A 290 -16.51 3.76 -10.91
CA VAL A 290 -16.76 2.31 -10.96
C VAL A 290 -16.42 1.68 -9.62
N GLN A 291 -17.28 0.80 -9.14
CA GLN A 291 -17.16 0.12 -7.84
C GLN A 291 -16.68 -1.33 -7.99
N ASP A 292 -15.83 -1.79 -7.08
CA ASP A 292 -15.53 -3.21 -6.83
C ASP A 292 -15.44 -3.46 -5.31
N GLY A 293 -16.39 -4.21 -4.77
CA GLY A 293 -16.59 -4.33 -3.32
C GLY A 293 -16.90 -2.96 -2.69
N ASP A 294 -16.15 -2.60 -1.65
CA ASP A 294 -16.29 -1.31 -0.96
C ASP A 294 -15.40 -0.20 -1.56
N TRP A 295 -14.70 -0.49 -2.66
CA TRP A 295 -13.73 0.42 -3.25
C TRP A 295 -14.20 0.97 -4.60
N MET A 296 -13.76 2.19 -4.88
CA MET A 296 -14.14 2.96 -6.05
C MET A 296 -12.91 3.34 -6.87
N ARG A 297 -13.09 3.44 -8.18
CA ARG A 297 -12.16 4.08 -9.11
C ARG A 297 -12.91 5.15 -9.90
N ILE A 298 -12.37 6.36 -9.92
CA ILE A 298 -12.85 7.46 -10.77
C ILE A 298 -11.94 7.58 -11.99
N THR A 299 -12.51 7.74 -13.18
CA THR A 299 -11.77 8.01 -14.42
C THR A 299 -12.25 9.28 -15.08
N GLY A 300 -11.39 9.96 -15.85
CA GLY A 300 -11.78 11.17 -16.59
C GLY A 300 -10.85 11.50 -17.76
N VAL A 301 -11.28 12.45 -18.59
CA VAL A 301 -10.53 12.98 -19.73
C VAL A 301 -10.23 14.45 -19.50
N ARG A 302 -8.95 14.84 -19.59
CA ARG A 302 -8.50 16.22 -19.36
C ARG A 302 -9.04 17.12 -20.46
N ARG A 303 -9.65 18.25 -20.07
CA ARG A 303 -10.09 19.26 -21.03
C ARG A 303 -8.94 19.78 -21.88
N ALA A 304 -9.25 20.02 -23.15
CA ALA A 304 -8.33 20.63 -24.12
C ALA A 304 -7.91 22.04 -23.72
#